data_AF-A0A9P5N6U1-F1
#
_entry.id   AF-A0A9P5N6U1-F1
#
_cell.length_a   1.000
_cell.length_b   1.000
_cell.length_c   1.000
_cell.angle_alpha   90.00
_cell.angle_beta   90.00
_cell.angle_gamma   90.00
#
_symmetry.space_group_name_H-M   'P 1'
#
loop_
_entity.id
_entity.type
_entity.pdbx_description
1 polymer ?
#
loop_
_entity_poly.entity_id
_entity_poly.type
_entity_poly.pdbx_seq_one_letter_code
_entity_poly.pdbx_strand_id
1 'polypeptide(L)'
;MMEGNSACWPVLVGFLLSNLVKAGMIELDSIQGSVYLLVILAAAGMKTKIRCIAMDMILRLHHAIRRPLEGETEEVGKAVIEDLIPAISMLREQFDVRFKTMFSMTLLLEEQTLPNLLASNLVKSDKFFDSITFNAIVMPRDMTKWGPCLKQLARPQEPVEFFRMQRMVLSMSENADGSLLSGSSASWASSPMTCDGDGDGEDDILIPDHALEALWNPIYQDLSECANIKVKYNPGNKKERFHYTAKQCKLAEAGPICHSLEEFEAKLQGNLSSGVKEGHNYIRLQKDIFEGKRFAINDKNGNPLVIGLRDIPEDIRAPLLKGIKMTFANKGHLALPNVPPCQLTRNSIPVRTSSTMPRTSKEIQRDSADYNMLQRLFQELFAWIKKMLKELLPKEYRILNCKGGDLCFEELGVALELMNGHAVLFASPKLTHFNTLYEGECCSLVFHTDRSGLNWIYGRNG
;
A
#
# COMPACT_ATOMS: atom_id res chain seq x y z
N MET A 1 -5.36 22.89 -42.21
CA MET A 1 -5.60 23.63 -40.96
C MET A 1 -6.81 22.98 -40.33
N MET A 2 -6.59 22.06 -39.40
CA MET A 2 -7.63 21.14 -38.94
C MET A 2 -8.31 21.67 -37.69
N GLU A 3 -9.58 21.99 -37.84
CA GLU A 3 -10.59 21.85 -36.80
C GLU A 3 -10.83 20.36 -36.49
N GLY A 4 -11.25 20.06 -35.25
CA GLY A 4 -11.98 18.83 -34.93
C GLY A 4 -11.28 17.87 -33.97
N ASN A 5 -11.65 17.94 -32.69
CA ASN A 5 -12.32 16.85 -31.97
C ASN A 5 -12.49 17.20 -30.47
N SER A 6 -13.59 17.89 -30.16
CA SER A 6 -14.11 18.08 -28.80
C SER A 6 -15.35 17.20 -28.61
N ALA A 7 -15.15 15.91 -28.34
CA ALA A 7 -16.24 15.02 -27.96
C ALA A 7 -15.70 13.86 -27.13
N CYS A 8 -15.73 14.00 -25.79
CA CYS A 8 -15.89 12.91 -24.80
C CYS A 8 -15.73 13.42 -23.35
N TRP A 9 -16.40 14.51 -22.98
CA TRP A 9 -16.42 14.99 -21.58
C TRP A 9 -17.59 14.47 -20.72
N PRO A 10 -18.78 14.11 -21.26
CA PRO A 10 -19.90 13.63 -20.42
C PRO A 10 -19.67 12.23 -19.81
N VAL A 11 -18.96 11.35 -20.52
CA VAL A 11 -18.67 9.96 -20.07
C VAL A 11 -17.65 9.96 -18.92
N LEU A 12 -16.68 10.87 -18.94
CA LEU A 12 -15.64 10.97 -17.93
C LEU A 12 -16.17 11.46 -16.58
N VAL A 13 -17.20 12.32 -16.58
CA VAL A 13 -17.79 12.90 -15.35
C VAL A 13 -18.67 11.89 -14.61
N GLY A 14 -19.46 11.08 -15.34
CA GLY A 14 -20.19 9.95 -14.74
C GLY A 14 -19.26 8.87 -14.20
N PHE A 15 -18.15 8.61 -14.89
CA PHE A 15 -17.10 7.70 -14.44
C PHE A 15 -16.34 8.24 -13.23
N LEU A 16 -16.07 9.55 -13.17
CA LEU A 16 -15.47 10.21 -12.01
C LEU A 16 -16.38 10.17 -10.79
N LEU A 17 -17.70 10.33 -10.94
CA LEU A 17 -18.67 10.24 -9.84
C LEU A 17 -18.83 8.81 -9.29
N SER A 18 -18.87 7.80 -10.17
CA SER A 18 -18.91 6.39 -9.75
C SER A 18 -17.61 5.95 -9.07
N ASN A 19 -16.46 6.46 -9.53
CA ASN A 19 -15.16 6.19 -8.91
C ASN A 19 -14.90 7.04 -7.66
N LEU A 20 -15.49 8.22 -7.52
CA LEU A 20 -15.42 9.03 -6.29
C LEU A 20 -16.14 8.33 -5.13
N VAL A 21 -17.26 7.65 -5.39
CA VAL A 21 -17.98 6.84 -4.39
C VAL A 21 -17.33 5.47 -4.16
N LYS A 22 -16.65 4.90 -5.17
CA LYS A 22 -16.03 3.54 -5.09
C LYS A 22 -14.53 3.50 -4.71
N ALA A 23 -13.78 4.61 -4.80
CA ALA A 23 -12.30 4.60 -4.72
C ALA A 23 -11.68 5.46 -3.59
N GLY A 24 -12.28 5.41 -2.39
CA GLY A 24 -11.61 5.85 -1.16
C GLY A 24 -11.87 7.30 -0.77
N MET A 25 -13.11 7.59 -0.38
CA MET A 25 -13.41 8.72 0.51
C MET A 25 -12.80 8.53 1.92
N ILE A 26 -12.51 7.28 2.31
CA ILE A 26 -12.04 6.88 3.65
C ILE A 26 -10.80 7.66 4.15
N GLU A 27 -9.91 8.11 3.27
CA GLU A 27 -8.72 8.89 3.67
C GLU A 27 -8.95 10.42 3.68
N LEU A 28 -9.90 10.94 2.89
CA LEU A 28 -10.28 12.36 2.86
C LEU A 28 -11.33 12.70 3.93
N ASP A 29 -12.07 11.70 4.42
CA ASP A 29 -13.01 11.79 5.55
C ASP A 29 -12.33 12.23 6.86
N SER A 30 -11.01 12.21 6.90
CA SER A 30 -10.18 12.67 8.02
C SER A 30 -10.06 14.20 8.11
N ILE A 31 -10.34 14.96 7.04
CA ILE A 31 -10.32 16.44 7.05
C ILE A 31 -11.76 16.94 7.31
N GLN A 32 -12.20 16.87 8.57
CA GLN A 32 -13.59 17.14 8.99
C GLN A 32 -13.83 18.62 9.25
N GLY A 33 -13.52 19.43 8.24
CA GLY A 33 -13.70 20.88 8.28
C GLY A 33 -15.08 21.33 7.83
N SER A 34 -15.57 20.79 6.71
CA SER A 34 -16.89 21.04 6.13
C SER A 34 -16.98 20.27 4.81
N VAL A 35 -18.18 19.89 4.35
CA VAL A 35 -18.38 19.38 2.98
C VAL A 35 -17.84 20.36 1.93
N TYR A 36 -18.00 21.66 2.16
CA TYR A 36 -17.51 22.70 1.26
C TYR A 36 -15.98 22.73 1.18
N LEU A 37 -15.28 22.32 2.24
CA LEU A 37 -13.83 22.16 2.20
C LEU A 37 -13.42 21.01 1.28
N LEU A 38 -14.13 19.87 1.34
CA LEU A 38 -13.87 18.75 0.41
C LEU A 38 -14.07 19.17 -1.05
N VAL A 39 -15.03 20.06 -1.32
CA VAL A 39 -15.28 20.64 -2.64
C VAL A 39 -14.13 21.53 -3.08
N ILE A 40 -13.63 22.42 -2.20
CA ILE A 40 -12.47 23.28 -2.49
C ILE A 40 -11.25 22.42 -2.81
N LEU A 41 -10.97 21.40 -2.00
CA LEU A 41 -9.81 20.51 -2.18
C LEU A 41 -9.93 19.67 -3.46
N ALA A 42 -11.14 19.23 -3.80
CA ALA A 42 -11.41 18.52 -5.05
C ALA A 42 -11.24 19.45 -6.27
N ALA A 43 -11.75 20.69 -6.18
CA ALA A 43 -11.63 21.68 -7.25
C ALA A 43 -10.17 22.10 -7.50
N ALA A 44 -9.37 22.23 -6.44
CA ALA A 44 -7.95 22.53 -6.52
C ALA A 44 -7.08 21.35 -6.99
N GLY A 45 -7.68 20.19 -7.33
CA GLY A 45 -6.94 19.00 -7.75
C GLY A 45 -5.99 18.46 -6.68
N MET A 46 -6.24 18.77 -5.40
CA MET A 46 -5.31 18.47 -4.30
C MET A 46 -5.39 17.03 -3.79
N LYS A 47 -6.28 16.19 -4.34
CA LYS A 47 -6.48 14.80 -3.92
C LYS A 47 -5.18 14.00 -3.85
N THR A 48 -4.34 14.09 -4.87
CA THR A 48 -3.05 13.37 -4.93
C THR A 48 -2.06 13.90 -3.90
N LYS A 49 -2.02 15.22 -3.69
CA LYS A 49 -1.17 15.87 -2.70
C LYS A 49 -1.58 15.48 -1.28
N ILE A 50 -2.87 15.47 -0.96
CA ILE A 50 -3.40 15.10 0.36
C ILE A 50 -3.09 13.64 0.69
N ARG A 51 -3.18 12.72 -0.29
CA ARG A 51 -2.81 11.30 -0.11
C ARG A 51 -1.33 11.09 0.23
N CYS A 52 -0.47 12.06 -0.09
CA CYS A 52 0.95 12.00 0.27
C CYS A 52 1.26 12.57 1.67
N ILE A 53 0.28 13.17 2.34
CA ILE A 53 0.47 13.75 3.68
C ILE A 53 0.38 12.64 4.72
N ALA A 54 1.33 12.60 5.65
CA ALA A 54 1.32 11.65 6.76
C ALA A 54 0.06 11.83 7.62
N MET A 55 -0.50 10.73 8.13
CA MET A 55 -1.77 10.73 8.87
C MET A 55 -1.73 11.66 10.11
N ASP A 56 -0.60 11.76 10.80
CA ASP A 56 -0.44 12.66 11.95
C ASP A 56 -0.51 14.14 11.55
N MET A 57 0.00 14.51 10.37
CA MET A 57 -0.14 15.85 9.81
C MET A 57 -1.58 16.16 9.40
N ILE A 58 -2.29 15.16 8.86
CA ILE A 58 -3.72 15.28 8.55
C ILE A 58 -4.54 15.51 9.82
N LEU A 59 -4.24 14.80 10.91
CA LEU A 59 -4.90 15.01 12.21
C LEU A 59 -4.61 16.40 12.78
N ARG A 60 -3.38 16.91 12.66
CA ARG A 60 -3.04 18.29 13.07
C ARG A 60 -3.78 19.32 12.22
N LEU A 61 -3.87 19.12 10.91
CA LEU A 61 -4.63 19.99 10.00
C LEU A 61 -6.11 19.98 10.36
N HIS A 62 -6.70 18.80 10.60
CA HIS A 62 -8.07 18.67 11.10
C HIS A 62 -8.27 19.48 12.38
N HIS A 63 -7.39 19.31 13.38
CA HIS A 63 -7.48 20.04 14.64
C HIS A 63 -7.40 21.56 14.42
N ALA A 64 -6.48 22.01 13.57
CA ALA A 64 -6.34 23.43 13.23
C ALA A 64 -7.58 23.98 12.51
N ILE A 65 -8.23 23.21 11.65
CA ILE A 65 -9.47 23.63 10.97
C ILE A 65 -10.63 23.70 11.97
N ARG A 66 -10.80 22.68 12.83
CA ARG A 66 -11.91 22.64 13.78
C ARG A 66 -11.75 23.65 14.90
N ARG A 67 -10.54 23.83 15.41
CA ARG A 67 -10.23 24.73 16.52
C ARG A 67 -8.97 25.54 16.22
N PRO A 68 -9.06 26.51 15.29
CA PRO A 68 -7.91 27.32 14.93
C PRO A 68 -7.41 28.11 16.14
N LEU A 69 -6.11 28.12 16.36
CA LEU A 69 -5.48 28.88 17.44
C LEU A 69 -5.21 30.31 16.98
N GLU A 70 -5.34 31.26 17.89
CA GLU A 70 -5.00 32.66 17.67
C GLU A 70 -3.65 32.93 18.35
N GLY A 71 -2.68 33.44 17.59
CA GLY A 71 -1.36 33.79 18.10
C GLY A 71 -0.44 34.22 16.96
N GLU A 72 0.52 35.11 17.25
CA GLU A 72 1.48 35.63 16.25
C GLU A 72 2.33 34.54 15.59
N THR A 73 2.48 33.38 16.24
CA THR A 73 3.24 32.22 15.75
C THR A 73 2.38 31.13 15.08
N GLU A 74 1.05 31.28 15.06
CA GLU A 74 0.10 30.24 14.60
C GLU A 74 -0.48 30.59 13.23
N GLU A 75 0.37 30.64 12.21
CA GLU A 75 0.01 31.03 10.83
C GLU A 75 -1.15 30.21 10.25
N VAL A 76 -1.22 28.92 10.56
CA VAL A 76 -2.29 28.01 10.08
C VAL A 76 -3.64 28.39 10.68
N GLY A 77 -3.69 28.69 11.99
CA GLY A 77 -4.92 29.10 12.65
C GLY A 77 -5.44 30.43 12.08
N LYS A 78 -4.52 31.37 11.82
CA LYS A 78 -4.84 32.64 11.17
C LYS A 78 -5.43 32.45 9.77
N ALA A 79 -4.80 31.65 8.91
CA ALA A 79 -5.33 31.35 7.58
C ALA A 79 -6.71 30.67 7.62
N VAL A 80 -6.96 29.79 8.61
CA VAL A 80 -8.29 29.19 8.77
C VAL A 80 -9.33 30.26 9.13
N ILE A 81 -9.01 31.18 10.05
CA ILE A 81 -9.94 32.22 10.52
C ILE A 81 -10.19 33.28 9.45
N GLU A 82 -9.13 33.76 8.80
CA GLU A 82 -9.18 34.91 7.89
C GLU A 82 -9.60 34.51 6.47
N ASP A 83 -9.22 33.32 6.01
CA ASP A 83 -9.47 32.91 4.63
C ASP A 83 -10.51 31.79 4.54
N LEU A 84 -10.29 30.69 5.26
CA LEU A 84 -11.08 29.48 5.06
C LEU A 84 -12.52 29.59 5.56
N ILE A 85 -12.71 30.13 6.78
CA ILE A 85 -14.06 30.28 7.37
C ILE A 85 -14.92 31.23 6.51
N PRO A 86 -14.45 32.41 6.08
CA PRO A 86 -15.20 33.27 5.16
C PRO A 86 -15.53 32.59 3.83
N ALA A 87 -14.57 31.89 3.22
CA ALA A 87 -14.80 31.17 1.98
C ALA A 87 -15.89 30.10 2.12
N ILE A 88 -15.85 29.30 3.18
CA ILE A 88 -16.90 28.30 3.47
C ILE A 88 -18.24 28.99 3.75
N SER A 89 -18.25 30.15 4.43
CA SER A 89 -19.48 30.90 4.65
C SER A 89 -20.14 31.35 3.35
N MET A 90 -19.35 31.88 2.42
CA MET A 90 -19.83 32.29 1.11
C MET A 90 -20.33 31.10 0.28
N LEU A 91 -19.58 30.00 0.23
CA LEU A 91 -20.00 28.80 -0.51
C LEU A 91 -21.32 28.23 0.03
N ARG A 92 -21.48 28.25 1.36
CA ARG A 92 -22.72 27.79 2.01
C ARG A 92 -23.93 28.67 1.65
N GLU A 93 -23.72 29.96 1.44
CA GLU A 93 -24.76 30.89 1.01
C GLU A 93 -25.13 30.73 -0.47
N GLN A 94 -24.18 30.26 -1.29
CA GLN A 94 -24.35 30.11 -2.74
C GLN A 94 -24.85 28.74 -3.18
N PHE A 95 -24.64 27.69 -2.38
CA PHE A 95 -24.92 26.32 -2.79
C PHE A 95 -25.67 25.53 -1.73
N ASP A 96 -26.87 25.06 -2.06
CA ASP A 96 -27.68 24.19 -1.19
C ASP A 96 -27.39 22.69 -1.46
N VAL A 97 -26.34 22.17 -0.81
CA VAL A 97 -25.89 20.79 -1.00
C VAL A 97 -26.57 19.83 -0.03
N ARG A 98 -27.16 18.74 -0.55
CA ARG A 98 -27.83 17.71 0.26
C ARG A 98 -27.03 16.42 0.35
N PHE A 99 -27.11 15.76 1.50
CA PHE A 99 -26.38 14.53 1.76
C PHE A 99 -26.73 13.39 0.80
N LYS A 100 -28.01 13.24 0.40
CA LYS A 100 -28.43 12.27 -0.62
C LYS A 100 -27.76 12.44 -1.99
N THR A 101 -27.19 13.61 -2.25
CA THR A 101 -26.48 13.89 -3.52
C THR A 101 -24.99 13.53 -3.46
N MET A 102 -24.49 13.17 -2.27
CA MET A 102 -23.08 12.85 -2.01
C MET A 102 -22.88 11.43 -1.49
N PHE A 103 -23.80 10.96 -0.65
CA PHE A 103 -23.72 9.70 0.06
C PHE A 103 -24.86 8.76 -0.36
N SER A 104 -24.59 7.46 -0.32
CA SER A 104 -25.59 6.45 -0.62
C SER A 104 -26.69 6.44 0.45
N MET A 105 -27.92 6.09 0.05
CA MET A 105 -29.03 5.93 1.00
C MET A 105 -28.72 4.90 2.09
N THR A 106 -27.98 3.84 1.78
CA THR A 106 -27.57 2.82 2.75
C THR A 106 -26.71 3.41 3.87
N LEU A 107 -25.65 4.14 3.52
CA LEU A 107 -24.75 4.78 4.49
C LEU A 107 -25.50 5.81 5.36
N LEU A 108 -26.39 6.59 4.74
CA LEU A 108 -27.19 7.58 5.46
C LEU A 108 -28.15 6.93 6.46
N LEU A 109 -28.73 5.79 6.13
CA LEU A 109 -29.61 5.03 7.03
C LEU A 109 -28.83 4.37 8.17
N GLU A 110 -27.66 3.80 7.89
CA GLU A 110 -26.76 3.20 8.88
C GLU A 110 -26.35 4.24 9.94
N GLU A 111 -26.03 5.45 9.51
CA GLU A 111 -25.61 6.57 10.36
C GLU A 111 -26.77 7.43 10.87
N GLN A 112 -28.01 6.95 10.73
CA GLN A 112 -29.24 7.63 11.19
C GLN A 112 -29.33 9.09 10.74
N THR A 113 -28.85 9.39 9.54
CA THR A 113 -28.74 10.72 8.97
C THR A 113 -29.80 10.94 7.90
N LEU A 114 -30.52 12.06 8.00
CA LEU A 114 -31.58 12.37 7.05
C LEU A 114 -31.00 12.59 5.64
N PRO A 115 -31.56 11.95 4.59
CA PRO A 115 -31.05 12.12 3.22
C PRO A 115 -31.13 13.56 2.71
N ASN A 116 -32.14 14.30 3.19
CA ASN A 116 -32.34 15.70 2.85
C ASN A 116 -31.57 16.66 3.78
N LEU A 117 -30.65 16.15 4.62
CA LEU A 117 -29.78 16.99 5.44
C LEU A 117 -28.96 17.91 4.55
N LEU A 118 -28.98 19.21 4.87
CA LEU A 118 -28.17 20.21 4.20
C LEU A 118 -26.76 20.21 4.78
N ALA A 119 -25.76 20.20 3.91
CA ALA A 119 -24.35 20.35 4.28
C ALA A 119 -24.05 21.71 4.92
N SER A 120 -24.94 22.69 4.71
CA SER A 120 -24.91 23.99 5.37
C SER A 120 -25.14 23.88 6.89
N ASN A 121 -25.82 22.83 7.36
CA ASN A 121 -25.96 22.58 8.79
C ASN A 121 -24.69 21.91 9.32
N LEU A 122 -23.71 22.73 9.71
CA LEU A 122 -22.41 22.23 10.19
C LEU A 122 -22.53 21.32 11.40
N VAL A 123 -23.44 21.60 12.34
CA VAL A 123 -23.61 20.76 13.55
C VAL A 123 -24.07 19.35 13.19
N LYS A 124 -25.08 19.23 12.35
CA LYS A 124 -25.59 17.92 11.91
C LYS A 124 -24.62 17.22 10.96
N SER A 125 -23.91 17.98 10.14
CA SER A 125 -22.87 17.44 9.25
C SER A 125 -21.70 16.89 10.05
N ASP A 126 -21.22 17.64 11.05
CA ASP A 126 -20.17 17.19 11.98
C ASP A 126 -20.61 15.91 12.69
N LYS A 127 -21.85 15.82 13.19
CA LYS A 127 -22.36 14.60 13.81
C LYS A 127 -22.28 13.37 12.88
N PHE A 128 -22.58 13.53 11.59
CA PHE A 128 -22.46 12.45 10.62
C PHE A 128 -20.99 12.09 10.34
N PHE A 129 -20.12 13.09 10.14
CA PHE A 129 -18.71 12.82 9.91
C PHE A 129 -18.06 12.16 11.14
N ASP A 130 -18.40 12.61 12.35
CA ASP A 130 -17.92 12.04 13.60
C ASP A 130 -18.38 10.60 13.79
N SER A 131 -19.55 10.20 13.24
CA SER A 131 -20.07 8.83 13.38
C SER A 131 -19.42 7.83 12.43
N ILE A 132 -19.00 8.27 11.24
CA ILE A 132 -18.28 7.42 10.26
C ILE A 132 -16.75 7.34 10.50
N THR A 133 -16.22 8.03 11.52
CA THR A 133 -14.78 8.13 11.72
C THR A 133 -14.20 6.96 12.51
N PHE A 134 -13.13 6.36 12.00
CA PHE A 134 -12.41 5.29 12.66
C PHE A 134 -11.23 5.81 13.51
N ASN A 135 -11.29 5.59 14.83
CA ASN A 135 -10.15 5.58 15.77
C ASN A 135 -9.33 6.88 15.95
N ALA A 136 -9.84 8.07 15.59
CA ALA A 136 -9.18 9.34 15.88
C ALA A 136 -9.83 10.05 17.07
N ILE A 137 -9.02 10.76 17.88
CA ILE A 137 -9.55 11.68 18.89
C ILE A 137 -10.18 12.85 18.13
N VAL A 138 -11.50 12.92 18.16
CA VAL A 138 -12.26 13.97 17.49
C VAL A 138 -12.25 15.23 18.35
N MET A 139 -11.60 16.29 17.87
CA MET A 139 -11.65 17.59 18.52
C MET A 139 -12.96 18.31 18.19
N PRO A 140 -13.71 18.82 19.18
CA PRO A 140 -14.92 19.58 18.91
C PRO A 140 -14.59 20.90 18.20
N ARG A 141 -15.47 21.33 17.30
CA ARG A 141 -15.36 22.59 16.57
C ARG A 141 -15.47 23.80 17.51
N ASP A 142 -14.64 24.80 17.29
CA ASP A 142 -14.74 26.09 17.96
C ASP A 142 -15.91 26.89 17.37
N MET A 143 -17.07 26.76 18.01
CA MET A 143 -18.32 27.37 17.54
C MET A 143 -18.29 28.90 17.56
N THR A 144 -17.42 29.50 18.37
CA THR A 144 -17.26 30.96 18.42
C THR A 144 -16.61 31.45 17.14
N LYS A 145 -15.49 30.83 16.74
CA LYS A 145 -14.76 31.20 15.52
C LYS A 145 -15.53 30.85 14.25
N TRP A 146 -16.22 29.71 14.27
CA TRP A 146 -17.11 29.30 13.19
C TRP A 146 -18.48 30.00 13.21
N GLY A 147 -18.69 30.99 14.08
CA GLY A 147 -19.93 31.75 14.20
C GLY A 147 -20.52 32.29 12.88
N PRO A 148 -19.71 32.86 11.95
CA PRO A 148 -20.21 33.25 10.62
C PRO A 148 -20.88 32.09 9.89
N CYS A 149 -20.36 30.88 10.09
CA CYS A 149 -20.84 29.68 9.45
C CYS A 149 -22.11 29.06 10.07
N LEU A 150 -22.51 29.54 11.24
CA LEU A 150 -23.67 29.04 11.99
C LEU A 150 -24.91 29.91 11.81
N LYS A 151 -24.77 31.07 11.14
CA LYS A 151 -25.90 31.96 10.86
C LYS A 151 -26.93 31.25 9.98
N GLN A 152 -28.20 31.36 10.37
CA GLN A 152 -29.30 30.84 9.58
C GLN A 152 -29.36 31.59 8.24
N LEU A 153 -29.36 30.83 7.14
CA LEU A 153 -29.42 31.41 5.80
C LEU A 153 -30.81 31.97 5.54
N ALA A 154 -30.87 33.20 5.01
CA ALA A 154 -32.11 33.97 4.85
C ALA A 154 -33.04 33.46 3.73
N ARG A 155 -32.61 32.50 2.91
CA ARG A 155 -33.44 31.90 1.85
C ARG A 155 -33.20 30.39 1.74
N PRO A 156 -34.26 29.56 1.61
CA PRO A 156 -34.10 28.26 1.00
C PRO A 156 -33.83 28.49 -0.49
N GLN A 157 -32.58 28.36 -0.91
CA GLN A 157 -32.27 28.24 -2.33
C GLN A 157 -32.78 26.88 -2.83
N GLU A 158 -33.14 26.79 -4.11
CA GLU A 158 -33.42 25.48 -4.67
C GLU A 158 -32.18 24.60 -4.55
N PRO A 159 -32.34 23.33 -4.12
CA PRO A 159 -31.21 22.43 -3.89
C PRO A 159 -30.40 22.25 -5.16
N VAL A 160 -29.09 22.40 -5.05
CA VAL A 160 -28.17 22.15 -6.16
C VAL A 160 -27.54 20.78 -5.95
N GLU A 161 -27.65 19.91 -6.94
CA GLU A 161 -26.96 18.61 -6.91
C GLU A 161 -25.44 18.82 -6.80
N PHE A 162 -24.77 18.03 -5.96
CA PHE A 162 -23.35 18.20 -5.65
C PHE A 162 -22.45 18.32 -6.89
N PHE A 163 -22.68 17.50 -7.92
CA PHE A 163 -21.90 17.55 -9.16
C PHE A 163 -22.07 18.87 -9.92
N ARG A 164 -23.23 19.54 -9.81
CA ARG A 164 -23.46 20.85 -10.42
C ARG A 164 -22.67 21.92 -9.69
N MET A 165 -22.64 21.89 -8.36
CA MET A 165 -21.82 22.81 -7.56
C MET A 165 -20.33 22.62 -7.89
N GLN A 166 -19.83 21.38 -7.91
CA GLN A 166 -18.42 21.12 -8.25
C GLN A 166 -18.08 21.68 -9.64
N ARG A 167 -18.96 21.48 -10.62
CA ARG A 167 -18.80 22.02 -11.97
C ARG A 167 -18.81 23.55 -11.98
N MET A 168 -19.69 24.19 -11.20
CA MET A 168 -19.75 25.65 -11.10
C MET A 168 -18.46 26.21 -10.52
N VAL A 169 -17.95 25.64 -9.43
CA VAL A 169 -16.67 26.03 -8.80
C VAL A 169 -15.50 25.86 -9.79
N LEU A 170 -15.45 24.73 -10.51
CA LEU A 170 -14.41 24.47 -11.51
C LEU A 170 -14.49 25.39 -12.74
N SER A 171 -15.65 25.98 -13.00
CA SER A 171 -15.88 26.90 -14.12
C SER A 171 -15.76 28.38 -13.75
N MET A 172 -15.45 28.70 -12.48
CA MET A 172 -15.22 30.09 -12.08
C MET A 172 -13.90 30.57 -12.69
N SER A 173 -13.93 31.66 -13.45
CA SER A 173 -12.73 32.35 -13.92
C SER A 173 -12.47 33.58 -13.06
N GLU A 174 -11.22 33.82 -12.70
CA GLU A 174 -10.78 35.06 -12.06
C GLU A 174 -10.65 36.18 -13.12
N ASN A 175 -11.19 37.35 -12.79
CA ASN A 175 -10.88 38.59 -13.47
C ASN A 175 -9.47 39.07 -13.11
N ALA A 176 -8.93 39.99 -13.90
CA ALA A 176 -7.62 40.61 -13.64
C ALA A 176 -7.55 41.40 -12.31
N ASP A 177 -8.69 41.72 -11.69
CA ASP A 177 -8.80 42.37 -10.39
C ASP A 177 -9.03 41.39 -9.22
N GLY A 178 -9.04 40.07 -9.49
CA GLY A 178 -9.27 39.02 -8.50
C GLY A 178 -10.74 38.73 -8.18
N SER A 179 -11.70 39.36 -8.88
CA SER A 179 -13.13 39.04 -8.72
C SER A 179 -13.55 37.80 -9.53
N LEU A 180 -14.45 36.97 -9.00
CA LEU A 180 -14.91 35.73 -9.65
C LEU A 180 -16.18 35.97 -10.50
N LEU A 181 -16.18 35.55 -11.77
CA LEU A 181 -17.37 35.59 -12.64
C LEU A 181 -18.09 34.23 -12.70
N SER A 182 -19.42 34.27 -12.61
CA SER A 182 -20.29 33.12 -12.88
C SER A 182 -20.59 33.04 -14.39
N GLY A 183 -20.11 31.99 -15.05
CA GLY A 183 -20.38 31.76 -16.48
C GLY A 183 -21.86 31.50 -16.77
N SER A 184 -22.42 32.19 -17.76
CA SER A 184 -23.82 32.04 -18.17
C SER A 184 -24.13 30.61 -18.66
N SER A 185 -25.24 30.05 -18.15
CA SER A 185 -25.77 28.72 -18.51
C SER A 185 -26.16 28.65 -19.99
N ALA A 186 -25.28 28.12 -20.83
CA ALA A 186 -25.65 27.73 -22.19
C ALA A 186 -26.62 26.53 -22.15
N SER A 187 -27.63 26.51 -23.03
CA SER A 187 -28.62 25.44 -23.14
C SER A 187 -28.03 24.19 -23.81
N TRP A 188 -28.22 23.00 -23.24
CA TRP A 188 -27.70 21.75 -23.84
C TRP A 188 -28.71 20.60 -23.86
N ALA A 189 -28.52 19.75 -24.89
CA ALA A 189 -29.38 18.68 -25.36
C ALA A 189 -29.36 17.40 -24.50
N SER A 190 -30.43 16.60 -24.64
CA SER A 190 -30.72 15.37 -23.89
C SER A 190 -29.77 14.21 -24.22
N SER A 191 -29.52 13.35 -23.21
CA SER A 191 -28.52 12.27 -23.19
C SER A 191 -28.88 11.07 -24.08
N PRO A 192 -27.92 10.42 -24.77
CA PRO A 192 -28.18 9.41 -25.81
C PRO A 192 -28.12 7.94 -25.37
N MET A 193 -28.18 7.60 -24.07
CA MET A 193 -28.00 6.20 -23.61
C MET A 193 -29.32 5.56 -23.18
N THR A 194 -30.02 4.93 -24.12
CA THR A 194 -30.82 3.71 -23.86
C THR A 194 -29.90 2.50 -24.04
N CYS A 195 -29.83 1.67 -23.01
CA CYS A 195 -28.92 0.55 -22.84
C CYS A 195 -29.41 -0.69 -23.61
N ASP A 196 -28.53 -1.41 -24.32
CA ASP A 196 -28.66 -2.85 -24.63
C ASP A 196 -27.27 -3.41 -25.03
N GLY A 197 -26.84 -4.53 -24.41
CA GLY A 197 -25.78 -5.40 -24.95
C GLY A 197 -24.71 -5.90 -23.97
N ASP A 198 -24.94 -7.08 -23.37
CA ASP A 198 -24.00 -7.91 -22.61
C ASP A 198 -22.95 -8.59 -23.53
N GLY A 199 -21.75 -8.85 -23.01
CA GLY A 199 -20.69 -9.59 -23.70
C GLY A 199 -19.56 -10.00 -22.76
N ASP A 200 -19.63 -11.24 -22.30
CA ASP A 200 -18.70 -11.87 -21.35
C ASP A 200 -17.48 -12.42 -22.09
N GLY A 201 -16.27 -11.98 -21.72
CA GLY A 201 -15.01 -12.53 -22.21
C GLY A 201 -14.12 -12.94 -21.04
N GLU A 202 -13.85 -14.23 -20.91
CA GLU A 202 -12.84 -14.80 -20.01
C GLU A 202 -11.44 -14.58 -20.61
N ASP A 203 -10.59 -13.81 -19.93
CA ASP A 203 -9.17 -13.65 -20.28
C ASP A 203 -8.32 -14.67 -19.50
N ASP A 204 -7.74 -15.63 -20.23
CA ASP A 204 -6.76 -16.59 -19.73
C ASP A 204 -5.42 -15.89 -19.40
N ILE A 205 -4.97 -16.07 -18.15
CA ILE A 205 -3.68 -15.53 -17.68
C ILE A 205 -2.54 -16.45 -18.18
N LEU A 206 -1.83 -16.01 -19.23
CA LEU A 206 -0.63 -16.66 -19.76
C LEU A 206 0.54 -16.57 -18.77
N ILE A 207 1.01 -17.71 -18.26
CA ILE A 207 2.27 -17.82 -17.51
C ILE A 207 3.43 -17.80 -18.52
N PRO A 208 4.45 -16.94 -18.38
CA PRO A 208 5.55 -16.85 -19.34
C PRO A 208 6.42 -18.13 -19.42
N ASP A 209 6.75 -18.58 -20.64
CA ASP A 209 7.50 -19.82 -20.93
C ASP A 209 8.84 -19.97 -20.17
N HIS A 210 9.53 -18.87 -19.90
CA HIS A 210 10.81 -18.87 -19.17
C HIS A 210 10.66 -19.24 -17.66
N ALA A 211 9.45 -19.22 -17.10
CA ALA A 211 9.17 -19.76 -15.77
C ALA A 211 9.17 -21.30 -15.74
N LEU A 212 8.90 -21.95 -16.87
CA LEU A 212 8.88 -23.40 -16.99
C LEU A 212 10.29 -23.99 -17.13
N GLU A 213 11.24 -23.29 -17.78
CA GLU A 213 12.60 -23.81 -17.99
C GLU A 213 13.38 -24.09 -16.69
N ALA A 214 13.19 -23.28 -15.64
CA ALA A 214 13.84 -23.50 -14.34
C ALA A 214 13.33 -24.76 -13.61
N LEU A 215 12.15 -25.26 -13.97
CA LEU A 215 11.60 -26.50 -13.43
C LEU A 215 12.17 -27.75 -14.13
N TRP A 216 12.75 -27.60 -15.32
CA TRP A 216 13.14 -28.73 -16.18
C TRP A 216 14.61 -29.15 -16.04
N ASN A 217 15.48 -28.31 -15.45
CA ASN A 217 16.90 -28.62 -15.20
C ASN A 217 17.25 -28.51 -13.70
N PRO A 218 16.99 -29.57 -12.89
CA PRO A 218 17.27 -29.57 -11.45
C PRO A 218 18.76 -29.57 -11.12
N ILE A 219 19.16 -28.87 -10.05
CA ILE A 219 20.55 -28.89 -9.54
C ILE A 219 20.78 -30.09 -8.58
N TYR A 220 19.74 -30.75 -8.06
CA TYR A 220 19.92 -31.90 -7.16
C TYR A 220 18.68 -32.80 -7.01
N GLN A 221 18.87 -34.08 -6.63
CA GLN A 221 17.84 -35.13 -6.57
C GLN A 221 17.98 -36.14 -5.40
N ASP A 222 18.29 -35.76 -4.15
CA ASP A 222 18.08 -36.73 -3.05
C ASP A 222 17.71 -36.15 -1.67
N LEU A 223 16.45 -36.32 -1.28
CA LEU A 223 15.95 -36.12 0.09
C LEU A 223 14.75 -37.04 0.30
N SER A 224 14.93 -38.19 0.93
CA SER A 224 13.82 -39.15 1.01
C SER A 224 13.68 -40.03 2.23
N GLU A 225 14.49 -39.82 3.25
CA GLU A 225 14.33 -40.58 4.47
C GLU A 225 13.59 -39.78 5.54
N CYS A 226 12.76 -40.50 6.30
CA CYS A 226 12.11 -40.05 7.54
C CYS A 226 13.10 -39.55 8.62
N ALA A 227 14.41 -39.58 8.33
CA ALA A 227 15.50 -39.10 9.15
C ALA A 227 15.62 -37.56 9.21
N ASN A 228 14.97 -36.82 8.30
CA ASN A 228 14.85 -35.36 8.38
C ASN A 228 13.76 -34.98 9.40
N ILE A 229 14.01 -35.34 10.67
CA ILE A 229 13.18 -34.96 11.80
C ILE A 229 13.28 -33.45 11.93
N LYS A 230 12.15 -32.77 11.66
CA LYS A 230 11.99 -31.34 11.88
C LYS A 230 12.37 -31.02 13.33
N VAL A 231 13.58 -30.48 13.46
CA VAL A 231 14.18 -29.85 14.63
C VAL A 231 14.23 -30.68 15.93
N LYS A 232 15.45 -30.90 16.43
CA LYS A 232 15.73 -31.62 17.69
C LYS A 232 15.52 -30.72 18.92
N TYR A 233 14.39 -30.01 18.99
CA TYR A 233 13.99 -29.24 20.17
C TYR A 233 12.49 -29.36 20.41
N ASN A 234 12.05 -29.14 21.66
CA ASN A 234 10.62 -29.08 21.96
C ASN A 234 10.01 -27.78 21.39
N PRO A 235 9.05 -27.83 20.44
CA PRO A 235 8.48 -26.62 19.82
C PRO A 235 7.73 -25.72 20.81
N GLY A 236 7.26 -26.25 21.94
CA GLY A 236 6.66 -25.48 23.03
C GLY A 236 7.68 -24.73 23.90
N ASN A 237 8.96 -25.11 23.86
CA ASN A 237 10.02 -24.50 24.66
C ASN A 237 10.72 -23.37 23.89
N LYS A 238 10.26 -22.14 24.11
CA LYS A 238 10.83 -20.94 23.46
C LYS A 238 12.33 -20.78 23.70
N LYS A 239 12.83 -21.13 24.88
CA LYS A 239 14.25 -20.99 25.25
C LYS A 239 15.10 -21.98 24.46
N GLU A 240 14.70 -23.24 24.41
CA GLU A 240 15.41 -24.29 23.67
C GLU A 240 15.47 -23.96 22.18
N ARG A 241 14.33 -23.56 21.60
CA ARG A 241 14.26 -23.08 20.20
C ARG A 241 15.23 -21.92 19.94
N PHE A 242 15.27 -20.92 20.81
CA PHE A 242 16.19 -19.79 20.66
C PHE A 242 17.67 -20.23 20.67
N HIS A 243 18.06 -21.08 21.62
CA HIS A 243 19.44 -21.58 21.71
C HIS A 243 19.80 -22.45 20.50
N TYR A 244 18.85 -23.28 20.05
CA TYR A 244 19.01 -24.08 18.86
C TYR A 244 19.22 -23.21 17.62
N THR A 245 18.31 -22.27 17.36
CA THR A 245 18.42 -21.35 16.22
C THR A 245 19.71 -20.54 16.28
N ALA A 246 20.09 -20.00 17.44
CA ALA A 246 21.35 -19.27 17.59
C ALA A 246 22.59 -20.14 17.30
N LYS A 247 22.56 -21.43 17.69
CA LYS A 247 23.61 -22.39 17.33
C LYS A 247 23.64 -22.63 15.81
N GLN A 248 22.48 -22.83 15.19
CA GLN A 248 22.39 -23.03 13.75
C GLN A 248 22.82 -21.80 12.95
N CYS A 249 22.52 -20.57 13.39
CA CYS A 249 23.00 -19.34 12.76
C CYS A 249 24.54 -19.28 12.74
N LYS A 250 25.21 -19.60 13.86
CA LYS A 250 26.68 -19.64 13.91
C LYS A 250 27.29 -20.66 12.96
N LEU A 251 26.65 -21.83 12.85
CA LEU A 251 27.08 -22.89 11.92
C LEU A 251 26.87 -22.46 10.46
N ALA A 252 25.74 -21.79 10.17
CA ALA A 252 25.44 -21.24 8.86
C ALA A 252 26.42 -20.15 8.44
N GLU A 253 26.74 -19.22 9.34
CA GLU A 253 27.70 -18.12 9.11
C GLU A 253 29.13 -18.64 8.86
N ALA A 254 29.52 -19.73 9.53
CA ALA A 254 30.81 -20.39 9.38
C ALA A 254 30.92 -21.31 8.16
N GLY A 255 29.81 -21.56 7.45
CA GLY A 255 29.78 -22.43 6.28
C GLY A 255 30.67 -21.91 5.14
N PRO A 256 31.35 -22.79 4.37
CA PRO A 256 32.12 -22.39 3.20
C PRO A 256 31.25 -21.63 2.21
N ILE A 257 31.77 -20.49 1.75
CA ILE A 257 31.20 -19.71 0.67
C ILE A 257 31.54 -20.40 -0.65
N CYS A 258 30.55 -20.64 -1.49
CA CYS A 258 30.77 -21.01 -2.88
C CYS A 258 30.92 -19.73 -3.70
N HIS A 259 31.75 -19.77 -4.74
CA HIS A 259 31.97 -18.67 -5.68
C HIS A 259 31.46 -18.99 -7.09
N SER A 260 30.99 -20.22 -7.34
CA SER A 260 30.33 -20.61 -8.60
C SER A 260 29.15 -21.55 -8.36
N LEU A 261 28.33 -21.75 -9.39
CA LEU A 261 27.19 -22.67 -9.35
C LEU A 261 27.64 -24.12 -9.28
N GLU A 262 28.67 -24.45 -10.04
CA GLU A 262 29.25 -25.78 -10.14
C GLU A 262 29.87 -26.18 -8.80
N GLU A 263 30.55 -25.25 -8.13
CA GLU A 263 31.06 -25.47 -6.77
C GLU A 263 29.92 -25.68 -5.77
N PHE A 264 28.86 -24.87 -5.85
CA PHE A 264 27.70 -25.01 -4.98
C PHE A 264 26.98 -26.34 -5.19
N GLU A 265 26.76 -26.73 -6.44
CA GLU A 265 26.16 -27.99 -6.84
C GLU A 265 26.99 -29.18 -6.33
N ALA A 266 28.31 -29.18 -6.59
CA ALA A 266 29.19 -30.24 -6.14
C ALA A 266 29.22 -30.38 -4.61
N LYS A 267 29.27 -29.25 -3.88
CA LYS A 267 29.21 -29.29 -2.41
C LYS A 267 27.86 -29.73 -1.90
N LEU A 268 26.76 -29.29 -2.51
CA LEU A 268 25.41 -29.69 -2.13
C LEU A 268 25.21 -31.20 -2.37
N GLN A 269 25.67 -31.71 -3.50
CA GLN A 269 25.70 -33.13 -3.82
C GLN A 269 26.52 -33.94 -2.82
N GLY A 270 27.71 -33.45 -2.46
CA GLY A 270 28.52 -34.09 -1.42
C GLY A 270 27.82 -34.10 -0.06
N ASN A 271 27.27 -32.95 0.37
CA ASN A 271 26.64 -32.76 1.67
C ASN A 271 25.35 -33.56 1.84
N LEU A 272 24.69 -33.93 0.74
CA LEU A 272 23.44 -34.68 0.71
C LEU A 272 23.60 -36.07 0.08
N SER A 273 24.82 -36.58 -0.10
CA SER A 273 25.10 -37.86 -0.75
C SER A 273 24.44 -39.07 -0.07
N SER A 274 24.05 -38.94 1.19
CA SER A 274 23.30 -39.95 1.96
C SER A 274 21.79 -39.67 2.04
N GLY A 275 21.28 -38.66 1.32
CA GLY A 275 19.91 -38.15 1.42
C GLY A 275 19.63 -37.31 2.67
N VAL A 276 20.63 -37.12 3.54
CA VAL A 276 20.58 -36.29 4.75
C VAL A 276 21.86 -35.46 4.83
N LYS A 277 21.74 -34.23 5.33
CA LYS A 277 22.89 -33.37 5.61
C LYS A 277 23.88 -34.07 6.54
N GLU A 278 25.14 -34.17 6.10
CA GLU A 278 26.20 -34.72 6.92
C GLU A 278 26.59 -33.75 8.05
N GLY A 279 26.13 -34.07 9.27
CA GLY A 279 26.44 -33.31 10.48
C GLY A 279 25.79 -31.92 10.55
N HIS A 280 26.61 -30.90 10.74
CA HIS A 280 26.16 -29.52 11.01
C HIS A 280 26.69 -28.53 9.96
N ASN A 281 27.12 -29.03 8.82
CA ASN A 281 27.79 -28.24 7.80
C ASN A 281 26.78 -27.46 6.96
N TYR A 282 26.99 -26.15 6.85
CA TYR A 282 26.24 -25.31 5.93
C TYR A 282 27.12 -24.91 4.77
N ILE A 283 26.52 -24.77 3.60
CA ILE A 283 27.15 -24.22 2.40
C ILE A 283 26.48 -22.90 2.12
N ARG A 284 27.29 -21.85 1.96
CA ARG A 284 26.79 -20.49 1.75
C ARG A 284 26.81 -20.16 0.27
N LEU A 285 25.70 -19.64 -0.21
CA LEU A 285 25.49 -19.28 -1.59
C LEU A 285 25.45 -17.76 -1.74
N GLN A 286 26.53 -17.20 -2.29
CA GLN A 286 26.67 -15.76 -2.46
C GLN A 286 25.61 -15.20 -3.42
N LYS A 287 25.25 -13.94 -3.15
CA LYS A 287 24.26 -13.21 -3.96
C LYS A 287 24.66 -13.06 -5.42
N ASP A 288 25.93 -12.81 -5.70
CA ASP A 288 26.44 -12.43 -7.03
C ASP A 288 26.46 -13.60 -8.03
N ILE A 289 26.48 -14.84 -7.55
CA ILE A 289 26.62 -16.05 -8.39
C ILE A 289 25.40 -16.26 -9.31
N PHE A 290 24.26 -15.68 -8.96
CA PHE A 290 22.97 -15.89 -9.64
C PHE A 290 22.38 -14.61 -10.21
N GLU A 291 23.16 -13.54 -10.39
CA GLU A 291 22.61 -12.33 -11.00
C GLU A 291 22.07 -12.69 -12.40
N GLY A 292 20.75 -12.56 -12.59
CA GLY A 292 20.05 -12.94 -13.81
C GLY A 292 19.83 -14.46 -14.02
N LYS A 293 20.10 -15.31 -13.03
CA LYS A 293 19.89 -16.77 -13.12
C LYS A 293 18.85 -17.26 -12.12
N ARG A 294 18.06 -18.24 -12.54
CA ARG A 294 17.13 -19.00 -11.69
C ARG A 294 17.75 -20.33 -11.32
N PHE A 295 17.35 -20.90 -10.19
CA PHE A 295 17.79 -22.22 -9.79
C PHE A 295 16.71 -22.98 -9.03
N ALA A 296 16.78 -24.32 -9.08
CA ALA A 296 15.91 -25.20 -8.35
C ALA A 296 16.73 -26.31 -7.65
N ILE A 297 16.44 -26.53 -6.37
CA ILE A 297 16.88 -27.69 -5.60
C ILE A 297 15.67 -28.61 -5.50
N ASN A 298 15.78 -29.83 -6.03
CA ASN A 298 14.67 -30.78 -6.06
C ASN A 298 14.90 -31.94 -5.09
N ASP A 299 13.80 -32.59 -4.70
CA ASP A 299 13.87 -33.89 -4.01
C ASP A 299 14.16 -35.02 -4.99
N LYS A 300 14.34 -36.24 -4.47
CA LYS A 300 14.66 -37.42 -5.29
C LYS A 300 13.64 -37.76 -6.37
N ASN A 301 12.41 -37.30 -6.20
CA ASN A 301 11.35 -37.55 -7.16
C ASN A 301 11.26 -36.42 -8.19
N GLY A 302 12.23 -35.49 -8.19
CA GLY A 302 12.24 -34.33 -9.06
C GLY A 302 11.32 -33.20 -8.60
N ASN A 303 10.68 -33.28 -7.42
CA ASN A 303 9.81 -32.18 -6.98
C ASN A 303 10.65 -31.02 -6.44
N PRO A 304 10.32 -29.76 -6.77
CA PRO A 304 11.05 -28.61 -6.26
C PRO A 304 10.88 -28.46 -4.75
N LEU A 305 12.01 -28.29 -4.06
CA LEU A 305 12.07 -27.97 -2.63
C LEU A 305 12.38 -26.51 -2.39
N VAL A 306 13.29 -25.95 -3.20
CA VAL A 306 13.68 -24.54 -3.18
C VAL A 306 13.82 -24.07 -4.63
N ILE A 307 13.18 -22.96 -4.98
CA ILE A 307 13.33 -22.27 -6.26
C ILE A 307 13.79 -20.85 -5.95
N GLY A 308 14.96 -20.46 -6.44
CA GLY A 308 15.46 -19.10 -6.37
C GLY A 308 15.12 -18.33 -7.65
N LEU A 309 14.40 -17.23 -7.50
CA LEU A 309 14.10 -16.26 -8.56
C LEU A 309 14.86 -14.97 -8.26
N ARG A 310 15.89 -14.66 -9.05
CA ARG A 310 16.80 -13.53 -8.80
C ARG A 310 16.85 -12.54 -9.96
N ASP A 311 15.82 -12.58 -10.79
CA ASP A 311 15.66 -11.82 -12.01
C ASP A 311 14.46 -10.87 -11.94
N ILE A 312 14.03 -10.45 -10.74
CA ILE A 312 13.01 -9.40 -10.62
C ILE A 312 13.57 -8.14 -11.29
N PRO A 313 12.90 -7.63 -12.34
CA PRO A 313 13.34 -6.43 -13.06
C PRO A 313 13.53 -5.23 -12.12
N GLU A 314 14.55 -4.41 -12.39
CA GLU A 314 14.90 -3.25 -11.54
C GLU A 314 13.74 -2.24 -11.41
N ASP A 315 12.96 -2.10 -12.47
CA ASP A 315 11.77 -1.26 -12.54
C ASP A 315 10.62 -1.78 -11.68
N ILE A 316 10.58 -3.07 -11.32
CA ILE A 316 9.65 -3.61 -10.32
C ILE A 316 10.25 -3.52 -8.91
N ARG A 317 11.53 -3.88 -8.79
CA ARG A 317 12.27 -3.94 -7.52
C ARG A 317 12.37 -2.58 -6.83
N ALA A 318 12.77 -1.54 -7.57
CA ALA A 318 13.03 -0.23 -6.97
C ALA A 318 11.76 0.46 -6.45
N PRO A 319 10.63 0.50 -7.18
CA PRO A 319 9.37 1.02 -6.65
C PRO A 319 8.83 0.21 -5.47
N LEU A 320 8.94 -1.13 -5.50
CA LEU A 320 8.51 -1.98 -4.39
C LEU A 320 9.31 -1.67 -3.12
N LEU A 321 10.64 -1.61 -3.21
CA LEU A 321 11.49 -1.25 -2.07
C LEU A 321 11.18 0.15 -1.54
N LYS A 322 10.96 1.13 -2.45
CA LYS A 322 10.56 2.49 -2.08
C LYS A 322 9.21 2.48 -1.37
N GLY A 323 8.22 1.76 -1.88
CA GLY A 323 6.89 1.63 -1.29
C GLY A 323 6.95 1.03 0.10
N ILE A 324 7.66 -0.10 0.26
CA ILE A 324 7.90 -0.73 1.56
C ILE A 324 8.59 0.25 2.51
N LYS A 325 9.65 0.92 2.07
CA LYS A 325 10.33 1.92 2.92
C LYS A 325 9.40 3.05 3.30
N MET A 326 8.56 3.56 2.41
CA MET A 326 7.61 4.62 2.76
C MET A 326 6.54 4.14 3.76
N THR A 327 6.05 2.90 3.60
CA THR A 327 5.05 2.30 4.49
C THR A 327 5.61 1.94 5.86
N PHE A 328 6.88 1.53 5.92
CA PHE A 328 7.54 1.01 7.13
C PHE A 328 8.72 1.90 7.60
N ALA A 329 8.82 3.14 7.11
CA ALA A 329 9.93 4.10 7.35
C ALA A 329 10.17 4.39 8.83
N ASN A 330 9.13 4.24 9.64
CA ASN A 330 9.19 4.53 11.05
C ASN A 330 8.97 3.22 11.80
N LYS A 331 9.96 2.87 12.64
CA LYS A 331 9.76 2.03 13.83
C LYS A 331 8.37 2.36 14.38
N GLY A 332 7.47 1.38 14.40
CA GLY A 332 6.09 1.61 14.84
C GLY A 332 6.10 2.38 16.16
N HIS A 333 5.40 3.52 16.22
CA HIS A 333 5.49 4.50 17.31
C HIS A 333 5.03 3.97 18.69
N LEU A 334 4.73 2.67 18.79
CA LEU A 334 4.31 1.96 20.00
C LEU A 334 5.05 0.63 20.21
N ALA A 335 6.01 0.27 19.35
CA ALA A 335 6.83 -0.92 19.56
C ALA A 335 7.95 -0.56 20.54
N LEU A 336 7.88 -1.10 21.76
CA LEU A 336 8.98 -1.01 22.73
C LEU A 336 10.27 -1.48 22.04
N PRO A 337 11.40 -0.76 22.18
CA PRO A 337 12.65 -1.04 21.45
C PRO A 337 13.21 -2.45 21.67
N ASN A 338 12.68 -3.19 22.64
CA ASN A 338 13.12 -4.52 23.05
C ASN A 338 12.06 -5.62 22.82
N VAL A 339 10.94 -5.33 22.14
CA VAL A 339 9.86 -6.31 21.91
C VAL A 339 9.77 -6.66 20.41
N PRO A 340 10.11 -7.90 20.01
CA PRO A 340 9.99 -8.36 18.64
C PRO A 340 8.56 -8.18 18.08
N PRO A 341 8.39 -7.82 16.78
CA PRO A 341 7.06 -7.63 16.19
C PRO A 341 6.09 -8.80 16.36
N CYS A 342 6.59 -10.03 16.44
CA CYS A 342 5.79 -11.25 16.69
C CYS A 342 5.22 -11.36 18.12
N GLN A 343 5.60 -10.45 19.02
CA GLN A 343 5.11 -10.36 20.40
C GLN A 343 4.12 -9.20 20.60
N LEU A 344 3.83 -8.42 19.56
CA LEU A 344 2.84 -7.36 19.62
C LEU A 344 1.43 -7.97 19.64
N THR A 345 0.71 -7.73 20.72
CA THR A 345 -0.71 -8.07 20.85
C THR A 345 -1.53 -6.79 20.84
N ARG A 346 -2.69 -6.82 20.18
CA ARG A 346 -3.69 -5.74 20.27
C ARG A 346 -4.84 -6.28 21.13
N ASN A 347 -5.07 -5.71 22.31
CA ASN A 347 -6.09 -6.18 23.26
C ASN A 347 -5.97 -7.67 23.59
N SER A 348 -4.74 -8.16 23.84
CA SER A 348 -4.46 -9.58 24.11
C SER A 348 -4.72 -10.54 22.93
N ILE A 349 -5.06 -10.01 21.75
CA ILE A 349 -5.23 -10.79 20.53
C ILE A 349 -3.95 -10.68 19.69
N PRO A 350 -3.35 -11.82 19.26
CA PRO A 350 -2.22 -11.80 18.34
C PRO A 350 -2.58 -11.11 17.04
N VAL A 351 -1.78 -10.13 16.62
CA VAL A 351 -1.97 -9.44 15.34
C VAL A 351 -1.65 -10.44 14.22
N ARG A 352 -2.65 -10.81 13.41
CA ARG A 352 -2.43 -11.63 12.21
C ARG A 352 -1.77 -10.78 11.13
N THR A 353 -0.52 -11.07 10.80
CA THR A 353 0.29 -10.31 9.83
C THR A 353 -0.16 -10.47 8.37
N SER A 354 -1.01 -11.46 8.07
CA SER A 354 -1.54 -11.69 6.72
C SER A 354 -2.58 -10.66 6.26
N SER A 355 -3.19 -9.89 7.18
CA SER A 355 -4.16 -8.83 6.84
C SER A 355 -3.51 -7.46 6.55
N THR A 356 -2.17 -7.35 6.62
CA THR A 356 -1.40 -6.10 6.41
C THR A 356 -0.63 -6.06 5.08
N MET A 357 -0.92 -6.97 4.15
CA MET A 357 -0.25 -7.00 2.83
C MET A 357 -0.83 -5.91 1.91
N PRO A 358 -0.01 -4.97 1.41
CA PRO A 358 -0.47 -3.97 0.45
C PRO A 358 -0.88 -4.67 -0.85
N ARG A 359 -2.03 -4.26 -1.40
CA ARG A 359 -2.56 -4.77 -2.67
C ARG A 359 -2.37 -3.71 -3.74
N THR A 360 -2.04 -4.12 -4.95
CA THR A 360 -2.08 -3.26 -6.13
C THR A 360 -3.46 -2.62 -6.20
N SER A 361 -3.53 -1.29 -6.26
CA SER A 361 -4.82 -0.61 -6.26
C SER A 361 -5.59 -1.02 -7.52
N LYS A 362 -6.92 -1.08 -7.41
CA LYS A 362 -7.79 -1.36 -8.56
C LYS A 362 -7.56 -0.36 -9.71
N GLU A 363 -7.09 0.85 -9.39
CA GLU A 363 -6.74 1.89 -10.37
C GLU A 363 -5.44 1.55 -11.11
N ILE A 364 -4.40 1.04 -10.44
CA ILE A 364 -3.18 0.56 -11.13
C ILE A 364 -3.49 -0.65 -12.01
N GLN A 365 -4.40 -1.52 -11.57
CA GLN A 365 -4.84 -2.67 -12.38
C GLN A 365 -5.63 -2.21 -13.62
N ARG A 366 -6.55 -1.26 -13.45
CA ARG A 366 -7.39 -0.74 -14.54
C ARG A 366 -6.61 0.12 -15.54
N ASP A 367 -5.73 0.98 -15.03
CA ASP A 367 -5.05 2.02 -15.81
C ASP A 367 -3.54 1.67 -15.95
N SER A 368 -3.24 0.37 -16.10
CA SER A 368 -1.87 -0.16 -16.09
C SER A 368 -0.98 0.40 -17.21
N ALA A 369 -1.57 0.71 -18.37
CA ALA A 369 -0.86 1.31 -19.49
C ALA A 369 -0.35 2.73 -19.20
N ASP A 370 -1.18 3.57 -18.59
CA ASP A 370 -0.81 4.95 -18.21
C ASP A 370 0.19 4.96 -17.05
N TYR A 371 0.04 4.01 -16.11
CA TYR A 371 1.01 3.80 -15.05
C TYR A 371 2.38 3.40 -15.60
N ASN A 372 2.42 2.46 -16.54
CA ASN A 372 3.64 2.05 -17.23
C ASN A 372 4.27 3.21 -18.01
N MET A 373 3.46 4.09 -18.61
CA MET A 373 3.95 5.29 -19.30
C MET A 373 4.58 6.29 -18.32
N LEU A 374 3.94 6.57 -17.19
CA LEU A 374 4.51 7.42 -16.14
C LEU A 374 5.79 6.82 -15.57
N GLN A 375 5.82 5.50 -15.37
CA GLN A 375 6.99 4.79 -14.89
C GLN A 375 8.17 4.93 -15.85
N ARG A 376 7.94 4.84 -17.17
CA ARG A 376 8.96 5.12 -18.19
C ARG A 376 9.41 6.59 -18.17
N LEU A 377 8.46 7.54 -18.08
CA LEU A 377 8.78 8.97 -18.04
C LEU A 377 9.64 9.37 -16.83
N PHE A 378 9.43 8.74 -15.68
CA PHE A 378 10.20 9.00 -14.47
C PHE A 378 11.40 8.07 -14.27
N GLN A 379 11.59 7.08 -15.13
CA GLN A 379 12.68 6.11 -15.02
C GLN A 379 14.05 6.81 -15.08
N GLU A 380 14.21 7.76 -16.02
CA GLU A 380 15.45 8.53 -16.16
C GLU A 380 15.70 9.44 -14.95
N LEU A 381 14.65 10.06 -14.41
CA LEU A 381 14.74 10.87 -13.20
C LEU A 381 15.17 10.04 -11.98
N PHE A 382 14.59 8.84 -11.79
CA PHE A 382 14.96 7.97 -10.69
C PHE A 382 16.36 7.37 -10.87
N ALA A 383 16.76 7.06 -12.10
CA ALA A 383 18.13 6.64 -12.40
C ALA A 383 19.14 7.75 -12.08
N TRP A 384 18.81 9.00 -12.41
CA TRP A 384 19.61 10.17 -12.05
C TRP A 384 19.69 10.37 -10.53
N ILE A 385 18.56 10.31 -9.81
CA ILE A 385 18.53 10.42 -8.33
C ILE A 385 19.37 9.30 -7.69
N LYS A 386 19.25 8.05 -8.19
CA LYS A 386 20.05 6.90 -7.71
C LYS A 386 21.54 7.12 -7.95
N LYS A 387 21.93 7.65 -9.11
CA LYS A 387 23.30 8.04 -9.42
C LYS A 387 23.81 9.13 -8.47
N MET A 388 23.04 10.20 -8.28
CA MET A 388 23.37 11.30 -7.37
C MET A 388 23.52 10.84 -5.92
N LEU A 389 22.64 9.96 -5.43
CA LEU A 389 22.75 9.40 -4.08
C LEU A 389 24.00 8.51 -3.90
N LYS A 390 24.39 7.76 -4.93
CA LYS A 390 25.59 6.92 -4.91
C LYS A 390 26.89 7.74 -4.95
N GLU A 391 26.89 8.85 -5.68
CA GLU A 391 28.03 9.76 -5.82
C GLU A 391 28.19 10.69 -4.61
N LEU A 392 27.10 11.28 -4.12
CA LEU A 392 27.13 12.27 -3.04
C LEU A 392 27.15 11.64 -1.63
N LEU A 393 26.54 10.46 -1.46
CA LEU A 393 26.38 9.82 -0.15
C LEU A 393 26.81 8.34 -0.18
N PRO A 394 28.07 8.04 -0.56
CA PRO A 394 28.53 6.67 -0.77
C PRO A 394 28.55 5.82 0.52
N LYS A 395 28.60 6.44 1.70
CA LYS A 395 28.59 5.74 3.00
C LYS A 395 27.17 5.35 3.39
N GLU A 396 26.19 6.22 3.18
CA GLU A 396 24.77 6.01 3.47
C GLU A 396 24.15 5.08 2.43
N TYR A 397 24.57 5.17 1.17
CA TYR A 397 24.19 4.20 0.15
C TYR A 397 24.73 2.80 0.46
N ARG A 398 25.89 2.68 1.13
CA ARG A 398 26.39 1.39 1.67
C ARG A 398 25.52 0.84 2.82
N ILE A 399 24.81 1.68 3.56
CA ILE A 399 23.85 1.26 4.61
C ILE A 399 22.61 0.58 3.97
N LEU A 400 22.32 0.85 2.68
CA LEU A 400 21.27 0.16 1.92
C LEU A 400 21.62 -1.29 1.56
N ASN A 401 22.86 -1.72 1.76
CA ASN A 401 23.28 -3.12 1.68
C ASN A 401 23.23 -3.73 3.07
N CYS A 402 22.12 -4.42 3.37
CA CYS A 402 22.07 -5.30 4.53
C CYS A 402 23.20 -6.34 4.44
N LYS A 403 23.93 -6.54 5.54
CA LYS A 403 24.91 -7.63 5.66
C LYS A 403 24.32 -8.74 6.50
N GLY A 404 24.50 -9.99 6.07
CA GLY A 404 23.88 -11.15 6.71
C GLY A 404 22.38 -11.22 6.42
N GLY A 405 21.62 -11.83 7.33
CA GLY A 405 20.20 -12.10 7.11
C GLY A 405 19.92 -13.21 6.10
N ASP A 406 20.92 -14.08 5.87
CA ASP A 406 20.88 -15.19 4.92
C ASP A 406 19.72 -16.12 5.27
N LEU A 407 18.93 -16.50 4.27
CA LEU A 407 17.85 -17.47 4.43
C LEU A 407 18.46 -18.89 4.45
N CYS A 408 18.35 -19.56 5.58
CA CYS A 408 18.94 -20.87 5.80
C CYS A 408 17.89 -21.98 5.75
N PHE A 409 18.24 -23.10 5.12
CA PHE A 409 17.47 -24.34 5.12
C PHE A 409 18.27 -25.42 5.83
N GLU A 410 17.75 -25.86 6.98
CA GLU A 410 18.52 -26.71 7.89
C GLU A 410 18.77 -28.10 7.31
N GLU A 411 17.75 -28.74 6.74
CA GLU A 411 17.81 -30.08 6.17
C GLU A 411 18.72 -30.13 4.94
N LEU A 412 18.80 -29.03 4.17
CA LEU A 412 19.70 -28.90 3.02
C LEU A 412 21.13 -28.53 3.43
N GLY A 413 21.30 -27.92 4.60
CA GLY A 413 22.57 -27.30 4.97
C GLY A 413 22.94 -26.17 4.02
N VAL A 414 21.96 -25.36 3.63
CA VAL A 414 22.18 -24.26 2.67
C VAL A 414 21.84 -22.94 3.34
N ALA A 415 22.70 -21.94 3.16
CA ALA A 415 22.43 -20.56 3.53
C ALA A 415 22.48 -19.68 2.27
N LEU A 416 21.36 -19.04 1.93
CA LEU A 416 21.20 -18.21 0.76
C LEU A 416 21.41 -16.74 1.12
N GLU A 417 22.46 -16.11 0.59
CA GLU A 417 22.60 -14.66 0.65
C GLU A 417 21.65 -14.04 -0.38
N LEU A 418 20.66 -13.29 0.09
CA LEU A 418 19.62 -12.67 -0.74
C LEU A 418 19.84 -11.16 -0.85
N MET A 419 19.52 -10.59 -2.01
CA MET A 419 19.49 -9.14 -2.22
C MET A 419 18.06 -8.64 -2.28
N ASN A 420 17.92 -7.32 -2.26
CA ASN A 420 16.67 -6.65 -2.61
C ASN A 420 16.14 -7.21 -3.94
N GLY A 421 14.86 -7.58 -3.95
CA GLY A 421 14.17 -8.17 -5.09
C GLY A 421 14.58 -9.61 -5.45
N HIS A 422 15.35 -10.31 -4.62
CA HIS A 422 15.40 -11.77 -4.74
C HIS A 422 14.13 -12.36 -4.14
N ALA A 423 13.57 -13.37 -4.81
CA ALA A 423 12.48 -14.19 -4.31
C ALA A 423 12.93 -15.64 -4.18
N VAL A 424 12.43 -16.32 -3.15
CA VAL A 424 12.68 -17.74 -2.94
C VAL A 424 11.34 -18.41 -2.65
N LEU A 425 10.98 -19.39 -3.47
CA LEU A 425 9.84 -20.27 -3.22
C LEU A 425 10.39 -21.55 -2.61
N PHE A 426 9.78 -22.04 -1.54
CA PHE A 426 10.24 -23.29 -0.94
C PHE A 426 9.13 -24.05 -0.23
N ALA A 427 9.28 -25.36 -0.14
CA ALA A 427 8.34 -26.25 0.53
C ALA A 427 8.50 -26.16 2.06
N SER A 428 7.91 -25.13 2.68
CA SER A 428 7.95 -24.94 4.14
C SER A 428 7.48 -26.15 4.97
N PRO A 429 6.55 -27.01 4.50
CA PRO A 429 6.23 -28.25 5.21
C PRO A 429 7.32 -29.32 5.13
N LYS A 430 8.34 -29.17 4.28
CA LYS A 430 9.47 -30.10 4.16
C LYS A 430 10.78 -29.53 4.72
N LEU A 431 10.89 -28.20 4.82
CA LEU A 431 12.14 -27.51 5.19
C LEU A 431 11.96 -26.62 6.42
N THR A 432 12.76 -26.90 7.45
CA THR A 432 13.01 -25.99 8.56
C THR A 432 13.91 -24.86 8.06
N HIS A 433 13.47 -23.63 8.32
CA HIS A 433 14.18 -22.44 7.85
C HIS A 433 14.32 -21.40 8.96
N PHE A 434 15.38 -20.61 8.86
CA PHE A 434 15.67 -19.50 9.75
C PHE A 434 16.54 -18.47 9.01
N ASN A 435 16.65 -17.26 9.56
CA ASN A 435 17.54 -16.24 9.01
C ASN A 435 18.76 -16.09 9.93
N THR A 436 19.95 -15.88 9.34
CA THR A 436 21.12 -15.46 10.12
C THR A 436 20.92 -14.06 10.69
N LEU A 437 21.82 -13.65 11.60
CA LEU A 437 21.80 -12.29 12.10
C LEU A 437 22.15 -11.32 10.97
N TYR A 438 21.64 -10.09 11.06
CA TYR A 438 21.89 -9.08 10.05
C TYR A 438 22.26 -7.73 10.65
N GLU A 439 23.02 -6.96 9.88
CA GLU A 439 23.32 -5.55 10.13
C GLU A 439 22.65 -4.69 9.06
N GLY A 440 22.05 -3.57 9.48
CA GLY A 440 21.34 -2.64 8.60
C GLY A 440 19.82 -2.81 8.64
N GLU A 441 19.16 -2.51 7.52
CA GLU A 441 17.70 -2.63 7.38
C GLU A 441 17.36 -3.83 6.49
N CYS A 442 16.59 -4.78 7.02
CA CYS A 442 16.10 -5.94 6.27
C CYS A 442 14.58 -5.98 6.32
N CYS A 443 13.96 -6.14 5.16
CA CYS A 443 12.52 -6.40 5.03
C CYS A 443 12.32 -7.62 4.13
N SER A 444 11.47 -8.54 4.57
CA SER A 444 11.05 -9.69 3.76
C SER A 444 9.53 -9.71 3.68
N LEU A 445 9.01 -9.98 2.49
CA LEU A 445 7.59 -10.28 2.27
C LEU A 445 7.44 -11.79 2.16
N VAL A 446 6.61 -12.37 3.03
CA VAL A 446 6.38 -13.81 3.07
C VAL A 446 4.93 -14.09 2.68
N PHE A 447 4.78 -14.76 1.54
CA PHE A 447 3.50 -15.28 1.08
C PHE A 447 3.45 -16.77 1.44
N HIS A 448 2.42 -17.18 2.16
CA HIS A 448 2.22 -18.60 2.48
C HIS A 448 0.76 -19.00 2.27
N THR A 449 0.56 -20.24 1.82
CA THR A 449 -0.73 -20.91 1.81
C THR A 449 -0.74 -21.92 2.95
N ASP A 450 -1.70 -21.83 3.86
CA ASP A 450 -1.86 -22.83 4.91
C ASP A 450 -2.80 -23.96 4.46
N ARG A 451 -2.83 -25.04 5.26
CA ARG A 451 -3.73 -26.17 5.02
C ARG A 451 -5.21 -25.77 5.18
N SER A 452 -5.49 -24.70 5.91
CA SER A 452 -6.84 -24.15 6.12
C SER A 452 -7.41 -23.55 4.83
N GLY A 453 -6.57 -23.09 3.91
CA GLY A 453 -6.97 -22.67 2.57
C GLY A 453 -7.73 -23.75 1.79
N LEU A 454 -7.50 -25.04 2.08
CA LEU A 454 -8.28 -26.14 1.49
C LEU A 454 -9.73 -26.14 1.98
N ASN A 455 -9.99 -25.76 3.24
CA ASN A 455 -11.36 -25.66 3.75
C ASN A 455 -12.15 -24.54 3.05
N TRP A 456 -11.45 -23.50 2.57
CA TRP A 456 -12.06 -22.40 1.83
C TRP A 456 -12.62 -22.86 0.47
N ILE A 457 -11.99 -23.85 -0.17
CA ILE A 457 -12.46 -24.46 -1.42
C ILE A 457 -13.82 -25.15 -1.22
N TYR A 458 -14.02 -25.81 -0.08
CA TYR A 458 -15.22 -26.60 0.17
C TYR A 458 -16.39 -25.81 0.76
N GLY A 459 -16.13 -24.71 1.49
CA GLY A 459 -17.18 -23.99 2.20
C GLY A 459 -17.26 -22.48 1.96
N ARG A 460 -16.24 -21.85 1.34
CA ARG A 460 -16.05 -20.38 1.24
C ARG A 460 -16.14 -19.59 2.56
N ASN A 461 -16.44 -20.26 3.67
CA ASN A 461 -16.44 -19.76 5.03
C ASN A 461 -15.14 -20.25 5.68
N GLY A 462 -14.21 -19.33 5.88
CA GLY A 462 -12.92 -19.60 6.53
C GLY A 462 -13.05 -19.95 8.00
#